data_AF-A0A0B8NFR1-F1
#
_entry.id   AF-A0A0B8NFR1-F1
#
_cell.length_a   1.000
_cell.length_b   1.000
_cell.length_c   1.000
_cell.angle_alpha   90.00
_cell.angle_beta   90.00
_cell.angle_gamma   90.00
#
_symmetry.space_group_name_H-M   'P 1'
#
loop_
_entity.id
_entity.type
_entity.pdbx_description
1 polymer ?
#
loop_
_entity_poly.entity_id
_entity_poly.type
_entity_poly.pdbx_seq_one_letter_code
_entity_poly.pdbx_strand_id
1 'polypeptide(L)'
;MDTNDFGQRFKNAAAKPPSAFGKNTQPNTTVYGRITAVGEQPRLKFNGAPGEVDTDAKGNPILQAFITLDTPAGPRNLYPTWRMEQAIGTALDKAGAHFNIGDTLSITFVGADPNEPRAKLYTAVYTPTAAHGPLGAA
;
A
#
# COMPACT_ATOMS: atom_id res chain seq x y z
N MET A 1 -1.22 -34.96 -12.69
CA MET A 1 -2.56 -34.56 -12.20
C MET A 1 -2.33 -33.55 -11.09
N ASP A 2 -2.27 -32.27 -11.44
CA ASP A 2 -2.12 -31.20 -10.45
C ASP A 2 -3.46 -31.00 -9.75
N THR A 3 -3.62 -31.60 -8.58
CA THR A 3 -4.68 -31.23 -7.66
C THR A 3 -4.42 -29.79 -7.24
N ASN A 4 -5.12 -28.85 -7.88
CA ASN A 4 -5.31 -27.50 -7.39
C ASN A 4 -5.93 -27.58 -6.00
N ASP A 5 -5.11 -27.73 -4.95
CA ASP A 5 -5.55 -27.70 -3.57
C ASP A 5 -5.92 -26.25 -3.22
N PHE A 6 -7.19 -25.94 -3.49
CA PHE A 6 -7.80 -24.68 -3.11
C PHE A 6 -7.64 -24.39 -1.60
N GLY A 7 -7.52 -25.42 -0.76
CA GLY A 7 -7.25 -25.28 0.68
C GLY A 7 -5.88 -24.66 0.95
N GLN A 8 -4.83 -25.17 0.31
CA GLN A 8 -3.49 -24.57 0.42
C GLN A 8 -3.45 -23.14 -0.14
N ARG A 9 -4.17 -22.89 -1.24
CA ARG A 9 -4.31 -21.54 -1.81
C ARG A 9 -4.96 -20.57 -0.83
N PHE A 10 -6.04 -20.95 -0.15
CA PHE A 10 -6.71 -20.08 0.83
C PHE A 10 -5.87 -19.85 2.08
N LYS A 11 -5.16 -20.88 2.57
CA LYS A 11 -4.20 -20.72 3.69
C LYS A 11 -3.09 -19.74 3.34
N ASN A 12 -2.52 -19.85 2.14
CA ASN A 12 -1.48 -18.92 1.67
C ASN A 12 -2.01 -17.49 1.48
N ALA A 13 -3.26 -17.33 1.06
CA ALA A 13 -3.91 -16.02 0.95
C ALA A 13 -4.18 -15.40 2.34
N ALA A 14 -4.60 -16.21 3.33
CA ALA A 14 -4.86 -15.76 4.69
C ALA A 14 -3.58 -15.36 5.45
N ALA A 15 -2.42 -15.91 5.08
CA ALA A 15 -1.14 -15.61 5.71
C ALA A 15 -0.55 -14.24 5.30
N LYS A 16 -1.08 -13.59 4.26
CA LYS A 16 -0.59 -12.28 3.79
C LYS A 16 -1.46 -11.15 4.32
N PRO A 17 -0.88 -10.03 4.77
CA PRO A 17 -1.66 -8.85 5.11
C PRO A 17 -2.54 -8.44 3.92
N PRO A 18 -3.86 -8.30 4.10
CA PRO A 18 -4.75 -7.94 3.01
C PRO A 18 -4.44 -6.54 2.50
N SER A 19 -4.70 -6.32 1.20
CA SER A 19 -4.60 -4.97 0.61
C SER A 19 -5.52 -4.01 1.37
N ALA A 20 -5.00 -2.81 1.67
CA ALA A 20 -5.73 -1.72 2.29
C ALA A 20 -6.85 -1.21 1.36
N PHE A 21 -6.59 -1.15 0.05
CA PHE A 21 -7.54 -0.73 -0.96
C PHE A 21 -7.74 -1.84 -2.00
N GLY A 22 -8.96 -2.35 -2.11
CA GLY A 22 -9.35 -3.35 -3.08
C GLY A 22 -10.00 -2.74 -4.33
N LYS A 23 -10.46 -3.61 -5.22
CA LYS A 23 -11.22 -3.21 -6.42
C LYS A 23 -12.53 -2.48 -6.04
N ASN A 24 -13.18 -2.92 -4.96
CA ASN A 24 -14.50 -2.45 -4.53
C ASN A 24 -14.44 -1.47 -3.35
N THR A 25 -13.28 -0.90 -3.04
CA THR A 25 -13.18 0.11 -1.99
C THR A 25 -14.00 1.34 -2.37
N GLN A 26 -14.88 1.75 -1.46
CA GLN A 26 -15.76 2.89 -1.65
C GLN A 26 -14.98 4.21 -1.45
N PRO A 27 -15.31 5.28 -2.21
CA PRO A 27 -14.85 6.63 -1.91
C PRO A 27 -15.03 7.00 -0.43
N ASN A 28 -14.13 7.84 0.08
CA ASN A 28 -14.02 8.26 1.47
C ASN A 28 -13.63 7.15 2.48
N THR A 29 -13.18 6.00 1.99
CA THR A 29 -12.58 4.97 2.86
C THR A 29 -11.20 5.42 3.32
N THR A 30 -11.00 5.48 4.64
CA THR A 30 -9.70 5.79 5.26
C THR A 30 -9.09 4.55 5.88
N VAL A 31 -7.81 4.32 5.59
CA VAL A 31 -6.98 3.33 6.27
C VAL A 31 -5.87 4.08 6.98
N TYR A 32 -5.75 3.86 8.28
CA TYR A 32 -4.72 4.47 9.10
C TYR A 32 -4.06 3.44 9.99
N GLY A 33 -2.79 3.66 10.28
CA GLY A 33 -2.04 2.77 11.15
C GLY A 33 -0.58 3.16 11.25
N ARG A 34 0.12 2.43 12.12
CA ARG A 34 1.57 2.57 12.29
C ARG A 34 2.28 1.85 11.15
N ILE A 35 3.27 2.49 10.54
CA ILE A 35 4.12 1.85 9.52
C ILE A 35 4.98 0.79 10.21
N THR A 36 4.87 -0.46 9.79
CA THR A 36 5.62 -1.58 10.37
C THR A 36 6.61 -2.22 9.39
N ALA A 37 6.38 -2.06 8.09
CA ALA A 37 7.31 -2.52 7.07
C ALA A 37 7.20 -1.69 5.79
N VAL A 38 8.31 -1.62 5.05
CA VAL A 38 8.38 -1.10 3.69
C VAL A 38 9.35 -1.97 2.90
N GLY A 39 9.07 -2.17 1.62
CA GLY A 39 9.97 -2.92 0.75
C GLY A 39 9.40 -3.08 -0.64
N GLU A 40 10.02 -3.95 -1.42
CA GLU A 40 9.57 -4.30 -2.76
C GLU A 40 9.22 -5.80 -2.83
N GLN A 41 8.24 -6.12 -3.66
CA GLN A 41 7.88 -7.50 -3.95
C GLN A 41 7.43 -7.64 -5.41
N PRO A 42 7.42 -8.85 -5.98
CA PRO A 42 6.85 -9.09 -7.29
C PRO A 42 5.39 -8.60 -7.37
N ARG A 43 5.08 -7.84 -8.41
CA ARG A 43 3.73 -7.38 -8.70
C ARG A 43 2.90 -8.55 -9.19
N LEU A 44 1.79 -8.82 -8.52
CA LEU A 44 0.84 -9.83 -8.99
C LEU A 44 0.11 -9.32 -10.23
N LYS A 45 -0.07 -10.21 -11.20
CA LYS A 45 -0.76 -9.90 -12.45
C LYS A 45 -2.23 -9.58 -12.20
N PHE A 46 -2.70 -8.50 -12.81
CA PHE A 46 -4.10 -8.13 -12.74
C PHE A 46 -4.96 -9.18 -13.46
N ASN A 47 -5.94 -9.75 -12.76
CA ASN A 47 -6.74 -10.89 -13.22
C ASN A 47 -5.92 -12.16 -13.54
N GLY A 48 -4.68 -12.26 -13.06
CA GLY A 48 -3.87 -13.47 -13.17
C GLY A 48 -4.30 -14.58 -12.22
N ALA A 49 -3.73 -15.76 -12.42
CA ALA A 49 -3.84 -16.85 -11.47
C ALA A 49 -3.19 -16.47 -10.12
N PRO A 50 -3.55 -17.13 -9.01
CA PRO A 50 -2.94 -16.88 -7.71
C PRO A 50 -1.43 -17.03 -7.75
N GLY A 51 -0.71 -15.99 -7.32
CA GLY A 51 0.75 -16.00 -7.33
C GLY A 51 1.37 -15.75 -8.71
N GLU A 52 0.56 -15.60 -9.77
CA GLU A 52 1.05 -15.17 -11.07
C GLU A 52 1.54 -13.73 -10.97
N VAL A 53 2.79 -13.50 -11.39
CA VAL A 53 3.45 -12.20 -11.34
C VAL A 53 3.47 -11.57 -12.73
N ASP A 54 3.40 -10.25 -12.78
CA ASP A 54 3.69 -9.51 -14.00
C ASP A 54 5.19 -9.60 -14.30
N THR A 55 5.53 -9.76 -15.58
CA THR A 55 6.91 -9.80 -16.05
C THR A 55 7.19 -8.72 -17.09
N ASP A 56 8.43 -8.26 -17.15
CA ASP A 56 8.92 -7.38 -18.21
C ASP A 56 9.06 -8.13 -19.56
N ALA A 57 9.49 -7.42 -20.62
CA ALA A 57 9.70 -8.00 -21.94
C ALA A 57 10.81 -9.08 -21.99
N LYS A 58 11.64 -9.18 -20.95
CA LYS A 58 12.72 -10.16 -20.80
C LYS A 58 12.33 -11.34 -19.90
N GLY A 59 11.10 -11.33 -19.36
CA GLY A 59 10.60 -12.37 -18.45
C GLY A 59 10.95 -12.17 -16.99
N ASN A 60 11.54 -11.04 -16.58
CA ASN A 60 11.84 -10.78 -15.17
C ASN A 60 10.59 -10.26 -14.45
N PRO A 61 10.33 -10.64 -13.18
CA PRO A 61 9.23 -10.09 -12.41
C PRO A 61 9.32 -8.58 -12.28
N ILE A 62 8.22 -7.89 -12.56
CA ILE A 62 8.08 -6.46 -12.26
C ILE A 62 7.89 -6.31 -10.75
N LEU A 63 8.75 -5.53 -10.11
CA LEU A 63 8.64 -5.23 -8.68
C LEU A 63 7.65 -4.09 -8.43
N GLN A 64 7.01 -4.12 -7.27
CA GLN A 64 6.18 -3.04 -6.75
C GLN A 64 6.54 -2.77 -5.29
N ALA A 65 6.50 -1.50 -4.90
CA ALA A 65 6.62 -1.10 -3.50
C ALA A 65 5.40 -1.58 -2.68
N PHE A 66 5.64 -1.90 -1.42
CA PHE A 66 4.59 -2.12 -0.44
C PHE A 66 4.90 -1.38 0.86
N ILE A 67 3.85 -0.96 1.56
CA ILE A 67 3.93 -0.42 2.91
C ILE A 67 2.95 -1.20 3.77
N THR A 68 3.42 -1.80 4.86
CA THR A 68 2.55 -2.47 5.83
C THR A 68 2.19 -1.49 6.94
N LEU A 69 0.90 -1.32 7.16
CA LEU A 69 0.33 -0.58 8.27
C LEU A 69 -0.25 -1.54 9.30
N ASP A 70 0.12 -1.37 10.56
CA ASP A 70 -0.59 -1.97 11.68
C ASP A 70 -1.80 -1.09 12.02
N THR A 71 -2.99 -1.57 11.65
CA THR A 71 -4.26 -0.85 11.81
C THR A 71 -5.08 -1.45 12.96
N PRO A 72 -6.07 -0.75 13.52
CA PRO A 72 -6.94 -1.31 14.56
C PRO A 72 -7.68 -2.60 14.14
N ALA A 73 -7.88 -2.82 12.84
CA ALA A 73 -8.51 -4.02 12.30
C ALA A 73 -7.50 -5.10 11.85
N GLY A 74 -6.25 -4.99 12.31
CA GLY A 74 -5.13 -5.84 11.92
C GLY A 74 -4.27 -5.26 10.79
N PRO A 75 -3.16 -5.92 10.43
CA PRO A 75 -2.21 -5.40 9.47
C PRO A 75 -2.80 -5.29 8.05
N ARG A 76 -2.44 -4.23 7.33
CA ARG A 76 -2.88 -3.94 5.95
C ARG A 76 -1.70 -3.54 5.08
N ASN A 77 -1.64 -4.05 3.86
CA ASN A 77 -0.65 -3.61 2.87
C ASN A 77 -1.20 -2.53 1.97
N LEU A 78 -0.50 -1.41 1.87
CA LEU A 78 -0.63 -0.45 0.78
C LEU A 78 0.28 -0.89 -0.36
N TYR A 79 -0.23 -0.74 -1.58
CA TYR A 79 0.55 -0.85 -2.81
C TYR A 79 0.45 0.50 -3.51
N PRO A 80 1.40 1.43 -3.25
CA PRO A 80 1.31 2.78 -3.75
C PRO A 80 1.29 2.80 -5.27
N THR A 81 0.29 3.47 -5.83
CA THR A 81 0.32 3.91 -7.23
C THR A 81 0.91 5.32 -7.26
N TRP A 82 1.32 5.78 -8.45
CA TRP A 82 1.86 7.13 -8.63
C TRP A 82 1.06 8.24 -7.91
N ARG A 83 -0.28 8.23 -8.01
CA ARG A 83 -1.13 9.24 -7.33
C ARG A 83 -1.14 9.10 -5.80
N MET A 84 -1.02 7.87 -5.29
CA MET A 84 -0.87 7.63 -3.85
C MET A 84 0.51 8.07 -3.36
N GLU A 85 1.56 7.81 -4.12
CA GLU A 85 2.93 8.28 -3.81
C GLU A 85 2.98 9.81 -3.75
N GLN A 86 2.36 10.50 -4.71
CA GLN A 86 2.22 11.95 -4.69
C GLN A 86 1.50 12.46 -3.43
N ALA A 87 0.40 11.79 -3.02
CA ALA A 87 -0.32 12.16 -1.81
C ALA A 87 0.55 11.96 -0.55
N ILE A 88 1.27 10.84 -0.47
CA ILE A 88 2.19 10.54 0.64
C ILE A 88 3.34 11.56 0.67
N GLY A 89 3.97 11.85 -0.47
CA GLY A 89 5.03 12.86 -0.58
C GLY A 89 4.56 14.23 -0.10
N THR A 90 3.38 14.66 -0.56
CA THR A 90 2.77 15.93 -0.09
C THR A 90 2.53 15.93 1.42
N ALA A 91 2.16 14.80 2.01
CA ALA A 91 1.93 14.68 3.44
C ALA A 91 3.24 14.71 4.25
N LEU A 92 4.31 14.09 3.73
CA LEU A 92 5.66 14.14 4.30
C LEU A 92 6.21 15.57 4.29
N ASP A 93 6.11 16.26 3.15
CA ASP A 93 6.56 17.64 3.00
C ASP A 93 5.83 18.56 3.98
N LYS A 94 4.50 18.41 4.11
CA LYS A 94 3.69 19.16 5.08
C LYS A 94 4.06 18.86 6.53
N ALA A 95 4.47 17.63 6.82
CA ALA A 95 4.92 17.23 8.15
C ALA A 95 6.38 17.64 8.43
N GLY A 96 7.13 18.09 7.41
CA GLY A 96 8.56 18.38 7.52
C GLY A 96 9.37 17.13 7.90
N ALA A 97 8.99 15.95 7.40
CA ALA A 97 9.49 14.67 7.89
C ALA A 97 9.98 13.75 6.76
N HIS A 98 10.86 12.82 7.13
CA HIS A 98 11.22 11.68 6.30
C HIS A 98 10.31 10.49 6.60
N PHE A 99 10.11 9.63 5.61
CA PHE A 99 9.33 8.41 5.77
C PHE A 99 10.09 7.39 6.63
N ASN A 100 9.49 6.96 7.74
CA ASN A 100 10.12 6.03 8.69
C ASN A 100 9.17 4.92 9.15
N ILE A 101 9.75 3.75 9.40
CA ILE A 101 9.06 2.70 10.16
C ILE A 101 8.82 3.20 11.58
N GLY A 102 7.62 2.97 12.09
CA GLY A 102 7.20 3.38 13.41
C GLY A 102 6.30 4.61 13.43
N ASP A 103 6.31 5.42 12.37
CA ASP A 103 5.46 6.60 12.22
C ASP A 103 4.03 6.22 11.83
N THR A 104 3.09 7.16 11.94
CA THR A 104 1.69 6.93 11.57
C THR A 104 1.41 7.48 10.18
N LEU A 105 0.76 6.66 9.35
CA LEU A 105 0.26 7.06 8.05
C LEU A 105 -1.25 6.82 7.99
N SER A 106 -1.97 7.82 7.50
CA SER A 106 -3.39 7.72 7.18
C SER A 106 -3.60 8.05 5.70
N ILE A 107 -4.23 7.15 4.96
CA ILE A 107 -4.57 7.32 3.55
C ILE A 107 -6.09 7.26 3.40
N THR A 108 -6.65 8.21 2.67
CA THR A 108 -8.06 8.21 2.30
C THR A 108 -8.20 8.08 0.80
N PHE A 109 -8.98 7.09 0.35
CA PHE A 109 -9.38 6.97 -1.06
C PHE A 109 -10.49 7.98 -1.35
N VAL A 110 -10.25 8.92 -2.26
CA VAL A 110 -11.20 10.01 -2.56
C VAL A 110 -12.21 9.61 -3.63
N GLY A 111 -11.79 8.78 -4.60
CA GLY A 111 -12.59 8.40 -5.75
C GLY A 111 -11.74 8.20 -7.00
N ALA A 112 -12.39 7.96 -8.13
CA ALA A 112 -11.72 7.93 -9.43
C ALA A 112 -11.33 9.36 -9.85
N ASP A 113 -10.23 9.50 -10.60
CA ASP A 113 -9.88 10.78 -11.22
C ASP A 113 -10.93 11.12 -12.31
N PRO A 114 -11.57 12.31 -12.27
CA PRO A 114 -12.58 12.69 -13.25
C PRO A 114 -12.02 12.79 -14.68
N ASN A 115 -10.73 13.02 -14.83
CA ASN A 115 -10.06 13.11 -16.14
C ASN A 115 -9.46 11.76 -16.58
N GLU A 116 -9.26 10.83 -15.64
CA GLU A 116 -8.69 9.52 -15.90
C GLU A 116 -9.40 8.46 -15.03
N PRO A 117 -10.55 7.92 -15.45
CA PRO A 117 -11.41 7.07 -14.60
C PRO A 117 -10.75 5.78 -14.07
N ARG A 118 -9.62 5.38 -14.66
CA ARG A 118 -8.80 4.23 -14.21
C ARG A 118 -7.86 4.59 -13.07
N ALA A 119 -7.49 5.86 -12.94
CA ALA A 119 -6.68 6.36 -11.84
C ALA A 119 -7.55 6.59 -10.61
N LYS A 120 -6.99 6.25 -9.44
CA LYS A 120 -7.60 6.47 -8.14
C LYS A 120 -6.91 7.66 -7.48
N LEU A 121 -7.70 8.57 -6.91
CA LEU A 121 -7.22 9.72 -6.17
C LEU A 121 -7.19 9.40 -4.67
N TYR A 122 -6.18 9.96 -4.01
CA TYR A 122 -5.92 9.74 -2.59
C TYR A 122 -5.55 11.05 -1.91
N THR A 123 -5.87 11.16 -0.62
CA THR A 123 -5.23 12.09 0.30
C THR A 123 -4.47 11.31 1.36
N ALA A 124 -3.44 11.93 1.92
CA ALA A 124 -2.63 11.33 2.96
C ALA A 124 -2.38 12.32 4.11
N VAL A 125 -2.22 11.77 5.30
CA VAL A 125 -1.71 12.47 6.49
C VAL A 125 -0.58 11.62 7.06
N TYR A 126 0.55 12.27 7.30
CA TYR A 126 1.72 11.66 7.92
C TYR A 126 1.92 12.27 9.29
N THR A 127 2.18 11.44 10.30
CA THR A 127 2.44 11.89 11.66
C THR A 127 3.70 11.20 12.19
N PRO A 128 4.82 11.94 12.29
CA PRO A 128 6.05 11.41 12.87
C PRO A 128 5.83 11.02 14.32
N THR A 129 6.44 9.92 14.74
CA THR A 129 6.56 9.60 16.17
C THR A 129 7.61 10.52 16.79
N ALA A 130 7.36 10.98 18.03
CA ALA A 130 8.21 11.96 18.72
C ALA A 130 9.68 11.54 18.87
N ALA A 131 10.00 10.25 18.70
CA ALA A 131 11.37 9.76 18.66
C ALA A 131 12.20 10.33 17.49
N HIS A 132 11.53 10.77 16.42
CA HIS A 132 12.12 11.32 15.19
C HIS A 132 11.73 12.81 15.04
N GLY A 133 11.67 13.54 16.15
CA GLY A 133 11.23 14.94 16.21
C GLY A 133 11.85 15.83 15.12
N PRO A 134 11.16 16.92 14.74
CA PRO A 134 11.57 17.76 13.61
C PRO A 134 13.04 18.15 13.75
N LEU A 135 13.80 17.98 12.67
CA LEU A 135 15.15 18.54 12.54
C LEU A 135 15.05 20.06 12.59
N GLY A 136 15.02 20.63 13.81
CA GLY A 136 14.92 22.07 13.99
C GLY A 136 14.34 22.50 15.33
N ALA A 137 15.09 22.31 16.42
CA ALA A 137 15.06 23.17 17.61
C ALA A 137 16.20 22.77 18.57
N ALA A 138 17.42 23.21 18.28
CA ALA A 138 18.51 23.35 19.24
C ALA A 138 19.33 24.58 18.86
#